data_AF-X1L8J1-F1
#
_entry.id   AF-X1L8J1-F1
#
_cell.length_a   1.000
_cell.length_b   1.000
_cell.length_c   1.000
_cell.angle_alpha   90.00
_cell.angle_beta   90.00
_cell.angle_gamma   90.00
#
_symmetry.space_group_name_H-M   'P 1'
#
loop_
_entity.id
_entity.type
_entity.pdbx_description
1 polymer ?
#
loop_
_entity_poly.entity_id
_entity_poly.type
_entity_poly.pdbx_seq_one_letter_code
_entity_poly.pdbx_strand_id
1 'polypeptide(L)'
;MIEETAKETRKGIPQIRKVGLLASIGVYKTKIYHRHFKKFNIEVISPGEKDKEEVMKVIYAIKAGDLSEEIKRNILKIAQKLIDKGAEAIIAGCTEIPLILKEGDVSVPIIDPTQILAKVAVQKAKI
;
A
#
# COMPACT_ATOMS: atom_id res chain seq x y z
N MET A 1 9.05 -4.11 10.09
CA MET A 1 8.02 -4.23 9.02
C MET A 1 8.19 -3.13 7.99
N ILE A 2 7.77 -1.88 8.24
CA ILE A 2 7.73 -0.80 7.22
C ILE A 2 9.10 -0.49 6.61
N GLU A 3 10.15 -0.44 7.43
CA GLU A 3 11.52 -0.23 6.92
C GLU A 3 11.98 -1.34 5.98
N GLU A 4 11.64 -2.59 6.32
CA GLU A 4 11.95 -3.73 5.46
C GLU A 4 11.12 -3.69 4.16
N THR A 5 9.86 -3.24 4.23
CA THR A 5 9.06 -2.98 3.04
C THR A 5 9.72 -1.94 2.13
N ALA A 6 10.22 -0.83 2.68
CA ALA A 6 10.91 0.19 1.89
C ALA A 6 12.20 -0.35 1.25
N LYS A 7 12.99 -1.11 2.01
CA LYS A 7 14.21 -1.76 1.53
C LYS A 7 13.93 -2.75 0.41
N GLU A 8 12.99 -3.67 0.60
CA GLU A 8 12.64 -4.67 -0.42
C GLU A 8 11.98 -4.03 -1.64
N THR A 9 11.23 -2.93 -1.47
CA THR A 9 10.72 -2.12 -2.59
C THR A 9 11.87 -1.56 -3.44
N ARG A 10 12.87 -0.91 -2.81
CA ARG A 10 14.06 -0.39 -3.52
C ARG A 10 14.85 -1.50 -4.21
N LYS A 11 14.96 -2.68 -3.58
CA LYS A 11 15.67 -3.82 -4.15
C LYS A 11 14.94 -4.43 -5.35
N GLY A 12 13.61 -4.58 -5.25
CA GLY A 12 12.78 -5.15 -6.31
C GLY A 12 12.53 -4.21 -7.48
N ILE A 13 12.51 -2.90 -7.22
CA ILE A 13 12.27 -1.86 -8.24
C ILE A 13 13.35 -0.76 -8.10
N PRO A 14 14.57 -0.98 -8.62
CA PRO A 14 15.74 -0.12 -8.36
C PRO A 14 15.55 1.36 -8.68
N GLN A 15 14.76 1.69 -9.70
CA GLN A 15 14.55 3.06 -10.16
C GLN A 15 13.32 3.74 -9.58
N ILE A 16 12.57 3.07 -8.68
CA ILE A 16 11.33 3.64 -8.15
C ILE A 16 11.59 4.93 -7.38
N ARG A 17 10.76 5.94 -7.63
CA ARG A 17 10.85 7.26 -7.00
C ARG A 17 9.60 7.59 -6.20
N LYS A 18 8.43 7.10 -6.61
CA LYS A 18 7.16 7.45 -5.99
C LYS A 18 6.23 6.24 -5.84
N VAL A 19 5.63 6.11 -4.66
CA VAL A 19 4.66 5.05 -4.34
C VAL A 19 3.38 5.63 -3.74
N GLY A 20 2.23 5.11 -4.15
CA GLY A 20 0.93 5.44 -3.57
C GLY A 20 0.66 4.62 -2.31
N LEU A 21 0.03 5.22 -1.30
CA LEU A 21 -0.27 4.54 -0.03
C LEU A 21 -1.78 4.44 0.22
N LEU A 22 -2.30 3.23 0.27
CA LEU A 22 -3.65 2.92 0.74
C LEU A 22 -3.52 2.36 2.17
N ALA A 23 -3.98 3.09 3.18
CA ALA A 23 -3.79 2.72 4.59
C ALA A 23 -4.83 3.39 5.49
N SER A 24 -4.75 3.13 6.79
CA SER A 24 -5.65 3.73 7.77
C SER A 24 -5.35 5.21 8.04
N ILE A 25 -6.33 5.96 8.60
CA ILE A 25 -6.13 7.35 9.04
C ILE A 25 -4.95 7.49 10.01
N GLY A 26 -4.77 6.52 10.92
CA GLY A 26 -3.64 6.54 11.85
C GLY A 26 -2.29 6.51 11.12
N VAL A 27 -2.18 5.72 10.06
CA VAL A 27 -0.98 5.66 9.22
C VAL A 27 -0.73 6.99 8.49
N TYR A 28 -1.79 7.61 7.94
CA TYR A 28 -1.66 8.91 7.28
C TYR A 28 -1.25 10.02 8.26
N LYS A 29 -1.90 10.09 9.44
CA LYS A 29 -1.62 11.10 10.47
C LYS A 29 -0.20 11.01 10.99
N THR A 30 0.28 9.79 11.27
CA THR A 30 1.62 9.57 11.80
C THR A 30 2.73 9.74 10.75
N LYS A 31 2.38 9.73 9.46
CA LYS A 31 3.31 9.73 8.32
C LYS A 31 4.39 8.63 8.40
N ILE A 32 4.08 7.51 9.07
CA ILE A 32 5.09 6.50 9.38
C ILE A 32 5.72 5.87 8.12
N TYR A 33 4.94 5.60 7.06
CA TYR A 33 5.48 5.13 5.78
C TYR A 33 6.38 6.18 5.11
N HIS A 34 5.92 7.43 5.05
CA HIS A 34 6.69 8.54 4.47
C HIS A 34 8.08 8.67 5.12
N ARG A 35 8.17 8.58 6.45
CA ARG A 35 9.45 8.65 7.17
C ARG A 35 10.41 7.52 6.80
N HIS A 36 9.93 6.29 6.71
CA HIS A 36 10.80 5.13 6.45
C HIS A 36 11.19 5.05 4.97
N PHE A 37 10.27 5.30 4.04
CA PHE A 37 10.54 5.29 2.61
C PHE A 37 11.46 6.44 2.17
N LYS A 38 11.39 7.60 2.84
CA LYS A 38 12.31 8.71 2.60
C LYS A 38 13.79 8.33 2.78
N LYS A 39 14.11 7.42 3.72
CA LYS A 39 15.48 6.92 3.92
C LYS A 39 16.04 6.20 2.68
N PHE A 40 15.17 5.73 1.80
CA PHE A 40 15.51 5.03 0.56
C PHE A 40 15.31 5.91 -0.68
N ASN A 41 15.14 7.24 -0.52
CA ASN A 41 14.83 8.18 -1.61
C ASN A 41 13.56 7.81 -2.40
N ILE A 42 12.54 7.31 -1.70
CA ILE A 42 11.22 7.02 -2.28
C ILE A 42 10.19 7.97 -1.64
N GLU A 43 9.52 8.75 -2.46
CA GLU A 43 8.39 9.58 -2.07
C GLU A 43 7.14 8.71 -1.88
N VAL A 44 6.44 8.91 -0.77
CA VAL A 44 5.13 8.28 -0.54
C VAL A 44 4.06 9.33 -0.76
N ILE A 45 3.13 9.07 -1.67
CA ILE A 45 1.96 9.92 -1.88
C ILE A 45 0.71 9.30 -1.25
N SER A 46 -0.05 10.16 -0.56
CA SER A 46 -1.30 9.79 0.09
C SER A 46 -2.51 10.27 -0.71
N PRO A 47 -3.69 9.63 -0.56
CA PRO A 47 -4.93 10.14 -1.11
C PRO A 47 -5.29 11.53 -0.54
N GLY A 48 -6.24 12.23 -1.17
CA GLY A 48 -6.82 13.44 -0.57
C GLY A 48 -7.72 13.09 0.63
N GLU A 49 -8.09 14.07 1.47
CA GLU A 49 -8.83 13.80 2.71
C GLU A 49 -10.12 12.99 2.50
N LYS A 50 -10.96 13.36 1.51
CA LYS A 50 -12.17 12.59 1.15
C LYS A 50 -11.85 11.15 0.74
N ASP A 51 -10.78 10.95 0.00
CA ASP A 51 -10.36 9.61 -0.42
C ASP A 51 -9.77 8.81 0.75
N LYS A 52 -9.11 9.45 1.72
CA LYS A 52 -8.63 8.77 2.93
C LYS A 52 -9.80 8.23 3.77
N GLU A 53 -10.87 8.99 3.88
CA GLU A 53 -12.12 8.53 4.53
C GLU A 53 -12.73 7.36 3.77
N GLU A 54 -12.74 7.41 2.44
CA GLU A 54 -13.25 6.31 1.62
C GLU A 54 -12.39 5.03 1.73
N VAL A 55 -11.05 5.16 1.74
CA VAL A 55 -10.14 4.05 2.03
C VAL A 55 -10.47 3.40 3.38
N MET A 56 -10.77 4.20 4.41
CA MET A 56 -11.19 3.66 5.71
C MET A 56 -12.50 2.88 5.65
N LYS A 57 -13.50 3.41 4.94
CA LYS A 57 -14.78 2.72 4.78
C LYS A 57 -14.58 1.36 4.10
N VAL A 58 -13.78 1.32 3.03
CA VAL A 58 -13.39 0.07 2.36
C VAL A 58 -12.71 -0.88 3.34
N ILE A 59 -11.71 -0.42 4.12
CA ILE A 59 -11.03 -1.26 5.11
C ILE A 59 -12.02 -1.86 6.12
N TYR A 60 -12.96 -1.06 6.64
CA TYR A 60 -13.95 -1.55 7.60
C TYR A 60 -15.00 -2.48 6.98
N ALA A 61 -15.42 -2.23 5.74
CA ALA A 61 -16.31 -3.12 5.00
C ALA A 61 -15.66 -4.50 4.81
N ILE A 62 -14.40 -4.55 4.41
CA ILE A 62 -13.64 -5.80 4.28
C ILE A 62 -13.50 -6.50 5.63
N LYS A 63 -13.24 -5.76 6.72
CA LYS A 63 -13.23 -6.33 8.09
C LYS A 63 -14.57 -6.95 8.48
N ALA A 64 -15.67 -6.40 8.00
CA ALA A 64 -17.03 -6.92 8.22
C ALA A 64 -17.40 -8.08 7.27
N GLY A 65 -16.49 -8.48 6.37
CA GLY A 65 -16.68 -9.59 5.43
C GLY A 65 -17.24 -9.20 4.06
N ASP A 66 -17.38 -7.90 3.77
CA ASP A 66 -17.83 -7.43 2.46
C ASP A 66 -16.66 -7.37 1.46
N LEU A 67 -16.65 -8.31 0.53
CA LEU A 67 -15.69 -8.42 -0.58
C LEU A 67 -16.37 -8.17 -1.94
N SER A 68 -17.46 -7.40 -1.95
CA SER A 68 -18.22 -7.13 -3.16
C SER A 68 -17.43 -6.34 -4.21
N GLU A 69 -17.86 -6.47 -5.46
CA GLU A 69 -17.31 -5.68 -6.57
C GLU A 69 -17.46 -4.16 -6.38
N GLU A 70 -18.43 -3.72 -5.56
CA GLU A 70 -18.56 -2.31 -5.20
C GLU A 70 -17.38 -1.81 -4.36
N ILE A 71 -17.05 -2.55 -3.29
CA ILE A 71 -15.88 -2.26 -2.45
C ILE A 71 -14.60 -2.29 -3.29
N LYS A 72 -14.48 -3.26 -4.21
CA LYS A 72 -13.35 -3.35 -5.14
C LYS A 72 -13.25 -2.11 -6.04
N ARG A 73 -14.36 -1.70 -6.66
CA ARG A 73 -14.39 -0.49 -7.51
C ARG A 73 -14.02 0.77 -6.74
N ASN A 74 -14.41 0.90 -5.47
CA ASN A 74 -14.09 2.08 -4.68
C ASN A 74 -12.59 2.18 -4.41
N ILE A 75 -11.92 1.08 -4.04
CA ILE A 75 -10.48 1.12 -3.82
C ILE A 75 -9.68 1.30 -5.12
N LEU A 76 -10.15 0.71 -6.23
CA LEU A 76 -9.50 0.87 -7.54
C LEU A 76 -9.53 2.31 -8.03
N LYS A 77 -10.65 3.03 -7.84
CA LYS A 77 -10.74 4.45 -8.18
C LYS A 77 -9.70 5.28 -7.43
N ILE A 78 -9.44 4.97 -6.16
CA ILE A 78 -8.47 5.70 -5.35
C ILE A 78 -7.04 5.31 -5.73
N ALA A 79 -6.78 4.04 -6.00
CA ALA A 79 -5.50 3.57 -6.53
C ALA A 79 -5.18 4.28 -7.86
N GLN A 80 -6.15 4.37 -8.77
CA GLN A 80 -5.98 5.07 -10.05
C GLN A 80 -5.63 6.55 -9.86
N LYS A 81 -6.32 7.26 -8.96
CA LYS A 81 -5.96 8.66 -8.64
C LYS A 81 -4.54 8.82 -8.11
N LEU A 82 -3.99 7.82 -7.41
CA LEU A 82 -2.59 7.84 -6.97
C LEU A 82 -1.64 7.60 -8.15
N ILE A 83 -1.99 6.68 -9.06
CA ILE A 83 -1.24 6.41 -10.28
C ILE A 83 -1.20 7.66 -11.17
N ASP A 84 -2.33 8.35 -11.34
CA ASP A 84 -2.43 9.60 -12.10
C ASP A 84 -1.58 10.73 -11.48
N LYS A 85 -1.27 10.64 -10.19
CA LYS A 85 -0.33 11.53 -9.46
C LYS A 85 1.14 11.07 -9.54
N GLY A 86 1.40 10.03 -10.33
CA GLY A 86 2.72 9.47 -10.60
C GLY A 86 3.16 8.37 -9.65
N ALA A 87 2.26 7.70 -8.92
CA ALA A 87 2.64 6.49 -8.20
C ALA A 87 3.10 5.41 -9.19
N GLU A 88 4.31 4.89 -9.00
CA GLU A 88 4.91 3.82 -9.80
C GLU A 88 4.64 2.43 -9.19
N ALA A 89 4.09 2.40 -7.98
CA ALA A 89 3.56 1.21 -7.30
C ALA A 89 2.55 1.64 -6.23
N ILE A 90 1.67 0.72 -5.81
CA ILE A 90 0.69 0.94 -4.74
C ILE A 90 1.04 0.08 -3.53
N ILE A 91 1.23 0.71 -2.37
CA ILE A 91 1.39 0.04 -1.09
C ILE A 91 0.00 -0.27 -0.51
N ALA A 92 -0.26 -1.55 -0.32
CA ALA A 92 -1.39 -2.06 0.44
C ALA A 92 -1.08 -2.00 1.95
N GLY A 93 -1.12 -0.79 2.51
CA GLY A 93 -0.66 -0.48 3.87
C GLY A 93 -1.53 -0.98 5.02
N CYS A 94 -2.65 -1.65 4.71
CA CYS A 94 -3.50 -2.39 5.64
C CYS A 94 -3.72 -3.80 5.10
N THR A 95 -3.76 -4.80 6.00
CA THR A 95 -3.86 -6.24 5.68
C THR A 95 -5.14 -6.63 4.95
N GLU A 96 -6.18 -5.80 5.01
CA GLU A 96 -7.44 -5.99 4.30
C GLU A 96 -7.33 -5.69 2.80
N ILE A 97 -6.50 -4.71 2.42
CA ILE A 97 -6.43 -4.23 1.04
C ILE A 97 -6.01 -5.35 0.06
N PRO A 98 -4.99 -6.18 0.37
CA PRO A 98 -4.63 -7.31 -0.49
C PRO A 98 -5.72 -8.38 -0.64
N LEU A 99 -6.80 -8.37 0.18
CA LEU A 99 -7.90 -9.31 0.01
C LEU A 99 -8.72 -9.00 -1.25
N ILE A 100 -8.78 -7.72 -1.66
CA ILE A 100 -9.61 -7.27 -2.78
C ILE A 100 -8.82 -6.65 -3.95
N LEU A 101 -7.68 -6.00 -3.66
CA LEU A 101 -6.80 -5.38 -4.65
C LEU A 101 -5.66 -6.35 -4.96
N LYS A 102 -5.67 -6.92 -6.17
CA LYS A 102 -4.72 -7.95 -6.62
C LYS A 102 -3.82 -7.44 -7.73
N GLU A 103 -2.68 -8.11 -7.91
CA GLU A 103 -1.80 -7.88 -9.06
C GLU A 103 -2.59 -7.98 -10.37
N GLY A 104 -2.37 -7.02 -11.28
CA GLY A 104 -3.11 -6.92 -12.54
C GLY A 104 -4.41 -6.11 -12.47
N ASP A 105 -4.94 -5.79 -11.28
CA ASP A 105 -6.12 -4.91 -11.17
C ASP A 105 -5.79 -3.43 -11.47
N VAL A 106 -4.52 -3.06 -11.35
CA VAL A 106 -4.00 -1.73 -11.68
C VAL A 106 -2.74 -1.85 -12.56
N SER A 107 -2.37 -0.77 -13.24
CA SER A 107 -1.26 -0.76 -14.20
C SER A 107 0.15 -0.77 -13.57
N VAL A 108 0.23 -0.69 -12.23
CA VAL A 108 1.49 -0.63 -11.48
C VAL A 108 1.56 -1.75 -10.44
N PRO A 109 2.76 -2.19 -10.00
CA PRO A 109 2.89 -3.25 -9.01
C PRO A 109 2.20 -2.93 -7.68
N ILE A 110 1.74 -3.97 -6.98
CA ILE A 110 1.20 -3.86 -5.62
C ILE A 110 2.24 -4.36 -4.61
N ILE A 111 2.57 -3.48 -3.68
CA ILE A 111 3.47 -3.79 -2.58
C ILE A 111 2.62 -4.20 -1.38
N ASP A 112 2.70 -5.48 -0.99
CA ASP A 112 2.08 -6.01 0.23
C ASP A 112 3.14 -6.11 1.36
N PRO A 113 3.11 -5.20 2.35
CA PRO A 113 4.02 -5.22 3.49
C PRO A 113 3.92 -6.51 4.33
N THR A 114 2.77 -7.16 4.35
CA THR A 114 2.52 -8.40 5.10
C THR A 114 3.27 -9.56 4.47
N GLN A 115 3.18 -9.70 3.14
CA GLN A 115 3.92 -10.72 2.38
C GLN A 115 5.43 -10.50 2.48
N ILE A 116 5.88 -9.25 2.40
CA ILE A 116 7.30 -8.92 2.57
C ILE A 116 7.77 -9.29 3.99
N LEU A 117 7.01 -8.93 5.02
CA LEU A 117 7.35 -9.26 6.40
C LEU A 117 7.44 -10.78 6.62
N ALA A 118 6.48 -11.54 6.10
CA ALA A 118 6.48 -13.00 6.20
C ALA A 118 7.72 -13.63 5.53
N LYS A 119 8.05 -13.20 4.31
CA LYS A 119 9.24 -13.66 3.58
C LYS A 119 10.52 -13.38 4.36
N VAL A 120 10.67 -12.16 4.88
CA VAL A 120 11.86 -11.77 5.65
C VAL A 120 11.95 -12.49 6.99
N ALA A 121 10.83 -12.73 7.66
CA ALA A 121 10.80 -13.50 8.90
C ALA A 121 11.33 -14.94 8.68
N VAL A 122 10.86 -15.61 7.63
CA VAL A 122 11.34 -16.95 7.25
C VAL A 122 12.83 -16.94 6.89
N GLN A 123 13.30 -15.93 6.16
CA GLN A 123 14.73 -15.82 5.81
C GLN A 123 15.61 -15.66 7.05
N LYS A 124 15.18 -14.85 8.03
CA LYS A 124 15.95 -14.62 9.27
C LYS A 124 15.94 -15.82 10.22
N ALA A 125 14.89 -16.62 10.21
CA ALA A 125 14.78 -17.81 11.05
C ALA A 125 15.60 -19.00 10.52
N LYS A 126 16.05 -18.96 9.26
CA LYS A 126 16.93 -19.98 8.65
C LYS A 126 18.42 -19.79 9.00
N ILE A 127 18.73 -18.90 9.93
CA ILE A 127 20.08 -18.58 10.41
C ILE A 127 20.31 -19.28 11.74
#